data_AF-A0A2E3IVM2-F1
#
_entry.id   AF-A0A2E3IVM2-F1
#
_cell.length_a   1.000
_cell.length_b   1.000
_cell.length_c   1.000
_cell.angle_alpha   90.00
_cell.angle_beta   90.00
_cell.angle_gamma   90.00
#
_symmetry.space_group_name_H-M   'P 1'
#
loop_
_entity.id
_entity.type
_entity.pdbx_description
1 polymer ?
#
loop_
_entity_poly.entity_id
_entity_poly.type
_entity_poly.pdbx_seq_one_letter_code
_entity_poly.pdbx_strand_id
1 'polypeptide(L)'
;MSKSESHSPATLFGTVFFGLSIVFLGLIFVYVLLVAYSRAKETRSWDKVPAKILKVEIFESRPTPNSPVQFTPVVEYEYRYKNTNYLGTSIKRVNGPSSDRGRAEKKIKPYSKNEEVNCWVNPDNPNQVLLKHGTLAPLYTIWFPGLFVIAGLGIIVNAVKRFTASRKAE
;
A
#
# COMPACT_ATOMS: atom_id res chain seq x y z
N MET A 1 12.97 25.12 45.62
CA MET A 1 11.64 25.66 45.25
C MET A 1 10.99 24.63 44.33
N SER A 2 10.38 23.59 44.92
CA SER A 2 9.72 22.51 44.17
C SER A 2 8.38 23.04 43.69
N LYS A 3 8.25 23.29 42.39
CA LYS A 3 6.98 23.74 41.80
C LYS A 3 6.02 22.56 41.86
N SER A 4 5.11 22.55 42.84
CA SER A 4 4.01 21.60 42.86
C SER A 4 3.11 21.91 41.66
N GLU A 5 3.30 21.20 40.55
CA GLU A 5 2.30 21.16 39.50
C GLU A 5 1.06 20.49 40.09
N SER A 6 0.06 21.29 40.47
CA SER A 6 -1.27 20.76 40.77
C SER A 6 -1.77 20.11 39.48
N HIS A 7 -1.79 18.77 39.45
CA HIS A 7 -2.34 18.01 38.34
C HIS A 7 -3.86 18.20 38.30
N SER A 8 -4.31 19.33 37.77
CA SER A 8 -5.72 19.64 37.57
C SER A 8 -6.35 18.57 36.67
N PRO A 9 -7.60 18.14 36.92
CA PRO A 9 -8.31 17.20 36.05
C PRO A 9 -8.35 17.66 34.57
N ALA A 10 -8.24 18.97 34.32
CA ALA A 10 -8.15 19.54 32.98
C ALA A 10 -6.84 19.18 32.24
N THR A 11 -5.69 19.11 32.94
CA THR A 11 -4.41 18.74 32.31
C THR A 11 -4.33 17.24 32.05
N LEU A 12 -4.95 16.42 32.90
CA LEU A 12 -5.14 14.99 32.66
C LEU A 12 -5.99 14.76 31.41
N PHE A 13 -7.15 15.42 31.33
CA PHE A 13 -8.06 15.29 30.20
C PHE A 13 -7.40 15.70 28.88
N GLY A 14 -6.67 16.82 28.86
CA GLY A 14 -5.90 17.27 27.69
C GLY A 14 -4.83 16.26 27.25
N THR A 15 -4.09 15.70 28.21
CA THR A 15 -3.01 14.73 27.92
C THR A 15 -3.57 13.40 27.40
N VAL A 16 -4.68 12.92 27.96
CA VAL A 16 -5.36 11.70 27.50
C VAL A 16 -5.95 11.90 26.11
N PHE A 17 -6.60 13.05 25.84
CA PHE A 17 -7.15 13.36 24.52
C PHE A 17 -6.06 13.46 23.44
N PHE A 18 -4.92 14.08 23.77
CA PHE A 18 -3.75 14.13 22.90
C PHE A 18 -3.18 12.74 22.63
N GLY A 19 -3.02 11.91 23.66
CA GLY A 19 -2.58 10.51 23.52
C GLY A 19 -3.53 9.69 22.64
N LEU A 20 -4.84 9.84 22.82
CA LEU A 20 -5.86 9.17 22.00
C LEU A 20 -5.80 9.59 20.53
N SER A 21 -5.55 10.86 20.25
CA SER A 21 -5.41 11.37 18.89
C SER A 21 -4.23 10.74 18.15
N ILE A 22 -3.11 10.55 18.85
CA ILE A 22 -1.91 9.88 18.30
C ILE A 22 -2.19 8.39 18.06
N VAL A 23 -2.83 7.70 19.01
CA VAL A 23 -3.23 6.30 18.85
C VAL A 23 -4.17 6.13 17.66
N PHE A 24 -5.18 6.98 17.55
CA PHE A 24 -6.15 6.95 16.46
C PHE A 24 -5.46 7.12 15.09
N LEU A 25 -4.56 8.10 14.97
CA LEU A 25 -3.78 8.30 13.75
C LEU A 25 -2.94 7.06 13.42
N GLY A 26 -2.24 6.48 14.40
CA GLY A 26 -1.47 5.25 14.24
C GLY A 26 -2.33 4.07 13.75
N LEU A 27 -3.52 3.90 14.30
CA LEU A 27 -4.47 2.85 13.90
C LEU A 27 -4.97 3.03 12.47
N ILE A 28 -5.23 4.26 12.01
CA ILE A 28 -5.58 4.53 10.61
C ILE A 28 -4.48 4.05 9.67
N PHE A 29 -3.22 4.39 9.97
CA PHE A 29 -2.08 3.96 9.16
C PHE A 29 -1.94 2.43 9.14
N VAL A 30 -2.09 1.77 10.29
CA VAL A 30 -2.08 0.30 10.38
C VAL A 30 -3.20 -0.30 9.53
N TYR A 31 -4.42 0.23 9.61
CA TYR A 31 -5.56 -0.24 8.83
C TYR A 31 -5.31 -0.13 7.32
N VAL A 32 -4.80 1.01 6.84
CA VAL A 32 -4.45 1.20 5.42
C VAL A 32 -3.41 0.18 4.96
N LEU A 33 -2.39 -0.10 5.77
CA LEU A 33 -1.37 -1.12 5.46
C LEU A 33 -1.95 -2.53 5.43
N LEU A 34 -2.87 -2.88 6.34
CA LEU A 34 -3.54 -4.17 6.35
C LEU A 34 -4.43 -4.39 5.12
N VAL A 35 -5.15 -3.35 4.68
CA VAL A 35 -5.93 -3.40 3.44
C VAL A 35 -5.00 -3.59 2.24
N ALA A 36 -3.88 -2.86 2.19
CA ALA A 36 -2.89 -3.01 1.11
C ALA A 36 -2.27 -4.42 1.10
N TYR A 37 -1.95 -4.97 2.28
CA TYR A 37 -1.45 -6.34 2.43
C TYR A 37 -2.46 -7.38 1.96
N SER A 38 -3.72 -7.24 2.36
CA SER A 38 -4.79 -8.17 1.97
C SER A 38 -4.94 -8.23 0.45
N ARG A 39 -4.93 -7.06 -0.22
CA ARG A 39 -4.95 -6.96 -1.69
C ARG A 39 -3.72 -7.58 -2.35
N ALA A 40 -2.54 -7.50 -1.71
CA ALA A 40 -1.31 -8.09 -2.21
C ALA A 40 -1.23 -9.61 -1.95
N LYS A 41 -1.87 -10.11 -0.90
CA LYS A 41 -1.98 -11.55 -0.59
C LYS A 41 -2.92 -12.23 -1.56
N GLU A 42 -4.01 -11.58 -1.95
CA GLU A 42 -5.02 -12.07 -2.90
C GLU A 42 -4.38 -12.47 -4.23
N THR A 43 -3.42 -11.69 -4.75
CA THR A 43 -2.75 -12.04 -6.02
C THR A 43 -1.82 -13.24 -5.90
N ARG A 44 -1.40 -13.66 -4.70
CA ARG A 44 -0.48 -14.78 -4.50
C ARG A 44 -1.14 -16.15 -4.57
N SER A 45 -2.45 -16.24 -4.35
CA SER A 45 -3.21 -17.48 -4.52
C SER A 45 -3.66 -17.71 -5.96
N TRP A 46 -3.24 -16.85 -6.90
CA TRP A 46 -3.60 -16.96 -8.31
C TRP A 46 -2.82 -18.05 -9.03
N ASP A 47 -3.44 -18.65 -10.02
CA ASP A 47 -2.87 -19.74 -10.79
C ASP A 47 -1.77 -19.22 -11.72
N LYS A 48 -0.61 -19.87 -11.69
CA LYS A 48 0.52 -19.53 -12.55
C LYS A 48 0.39 -20.24 -13.90
N VAL A 49 0.31 -19.47 -14.98
CA VAL A 49 0.07 -19.96 -16.34
C VAL A 49 1.10 -19.36 -17.31
N PRO A 50 1.60 -20.11 -18.30
CA PRO A 50 2.43 -19.53 -19.35
C PRO A 50 1.61 -18.59 -20.25
N ALA A 51 2.17 -17.43 -20.55
CA ALA A 51 1.60 -16.42 -21.43
C ALA A 51 2.62 -16.02 -22.49
N LYS A 52 2.15 -15.74 -23.71
CA LYS A 52 2.97 -15.28 -24.81
C LYS A 52 2.73 -13.81 -25.06
N ILE A 53 3.80 -13.03 -25.08
CA ILE A 53 3.71 -11.58 -25.32
C ILE A 53 3.48 -11.33 -26.81
N LEU A 54 2.37 -10.65 -27.13
CA LEU A 54 2.01 -10.29 -28.49
C LEU A 54 2.54 -8.91 -28.87
N LYS A 55 2.46 -7.96 -27.93
CA LYS A 55 2.71 -6.55 -28.21
C LYS A 55 3.27 -5.83 -26.98
N VAL A 56 4.24 -4.96 -27.19
CA VAL A 56 4.84 -4.11 -26.15
C VAL A 56 4.96 -2.70 -26.71
N GLU A 57 4.19 -1.75 -26.18
CA GLU A 57 4.18 -0.36 -26.62
C GLU A 57 4.10 0.61 -25.44
N ILE A 58 4.55 1.85 -25.67
CA ILE A 58 4.36 2.97 -24.75
C ILE A 58 3.44 3.96 -25.44
N PHE A 59 2.26 4.16 -24.87
CA PHE A 59 1.35 5.20 -25.32
C PHE A 59 1.71 6.52 -24.65
N GLU A 60 1.97 7.53 -25.46
CA GLU A 60 2.17 8.90 -25.01
C GLU A 60 0.84 9.64 -25.11
N SER A 61 0.31 10.08 -23.98
CA SER A 61 -0.93 10.86 -23.91
C SER A 61 -0.66 12.21 -23.27
N ARG A 62 -1.23 13.26 -23.86
CA ARG A 62 -1.22 14.61 -23.30
C ARG A 62 -2.69 15.05 -23.11
N PRO A 63 -3.25 14.94 -21.89
CA PRO A 63 -4.67 15.21 -21.66
C PRO A 63 -5.08 16.65 -21.95
N THR A 64 -4.20 17.62 -21.69
CA THR A 64 -4.39 19.03 -22.07
C THR A 64 -3.09 19.63 -22.57
N PRO A 65 -3.10 20.68 -23.42
CA PRO A 65 -1.90 21.28 -23.97
C PRO A 65 -0.87 21.68 -22.90
N ASN A 66 -1.34 22.18 -21.75
CA ASN A 66 -0.53 22.62 -20.62
C ASN A 66 -0.16 21.49 -19.63
N SER A 67 -0.64 20.26 -19.83
CA SER A 67 -0.32 19.14 -18.94
C SER A 67 1.00 18.45 -19.31
N PRO A 68 1.70 17.84 -18.34
CA PRO A 68 2.84 16.98 -18.63
C PRO A 68 2.43 15.77 -19.47
N VAL A 69 3.33 15.32 -20.35
CA VAL A 69 3.13 14.09 -21.13
C VAL A 69 3.07 12.91 -20.19
N GLN A 70 2.09 12.03 -20.42
CA GLN A 70 1.89 10.80 -19.69
C GLN A 70 2.30 9.62 -20.57
N PHE A 71 3.24 8.82 -20.07
CA PHE A 71 3.72 7.60 -20.70
C PHE A 71 3.02 6.41 -20.04
N THR A 72 2.18 5.72 -20.80
CA THR A 72 1.44 4.54 -20.36
C THR A 72 2.02 3.29 -21.01
N PRO A 73 2.71 2.42 -20.25
CA PRO A 73 3.22 1.16 -20.78
C PRO A 73 2.07 0.18 -20.97
N VAL A 74 1.94 -0.36 -22.18
CA VAL A 74 0.94 -1.37 -22.56
C VAL A 74 1.67 -2.61 -23.04
N VAL A 75 1.36 -3.76 -22.43
CA VAL A 75 1.89 -5.07 -22.82
C VAL A 75 0.71 -5.98 -23.02
N GLU A 76 0.48 -6.39 -24.26
CA GLU A 76 -0.57 -7.34 -24.64
C GLU A 76 0.01 -8.73 -24.71
N TYR A 77 -0.67 -9.70 -24.12
CA TYR A 77 -0.25 -11.09 -24.07
C TYR A 77 -1.44 -12.03 -24.15
N GLU A 78 -1.23 -13.18 -24.76
CA GLU A 78 -2.19 -14.28 -24.84
C GLU A 78 -1.83 -15.36 -23.82
N TYR A 79 -2.83 -15.92 -23.15
CA TYR A 79 -2.65 -17.04 -22.23
C TYR A 79 -3.85 -17.99 -22.33
N ARG A 80 -3.61 -19.25 -21.99
CA ARG A 80 -4.64 -20.29 -22.02
C ARG A 80 -4.98 -20.72 -20.61
N TYR A 81 -6.23 -20.51 -20.20
CA TYR A 81 -6.74 -20.90 -18.89
C TYR A 81 -7.98 -21.77 -19.04
N LYS A 82 -8.00 -22.94 -18.37
CA LYS A 82 -9.11 -23.91 -18.42
C LYS A 82 -9.60 -24.20 -19.86
N ASN A 83 -8.65 -24.41 -20.77
CA ASN A 83 -8.89 -24.71 -22.19
C ASN A 83 -9.44 -23.56 -23.06
N THR A 84 -9.52 -22.34 -22.52
CA THR A 84 -9.95 -21.13 -23.23
C THR A 84 -8.78 -20.16 -23.37
N ASN A 85 -8.64 -19.54 -24.54
CA ASN A 85 -7.64 -18.49 -24.75
C ASN A 85 -8.19 -17.14 -24.29
N TYR A 86 -7.38 -16.41 -23.56
CA TYR A 86 -7.67 -15.07 -23.05
C TYR A 86 -6.57 -14.10 -23.44
N LEU A 87 -6.94 -12.82 -23.54
CA LEU A 87 -6.02 -11.72 -23.77
C LEU A 87 -5.90 -10.88 -22.50
N GLY A 88 -4.66 -10.58 -22.14
CA GLY A 88 -4.31 -9.76 -20.98
C GLY A 88 -3.51 -8.54 -21.41
N THR A 89 -3.77 -7.41 -20.77
CA THR A 89 -3.04 -6.15 -21.01
C THR A 89 -2.37 -5.60 -19.74
N SER A 90 -2.61 -6.24 -18.59
CA SER A 90 -2.23 -5.74 -17.29
C SER A 90 -0.85 -6.23 -16.86
N ILE A 91 0.09 -5.31 -16.67
CA ILE A 91 1.43 -5.63 -16.14
C ILE A 91 1.39 -5.80 -14.61
N LYS A 92 0.76 -4.85 -13.91
CA LYS A 92 0.47 -4.86 -12.46
C LYS A 92 -1.00 -4.53 -12.20
N ARG A 93 -1.47 -4.75 -10.96
CA ARG A 93 -2.86 -4.49 -10.52
C ARG A 93 -3.25 -3.02 -10.67
N VAL A 94 -2.27 -2.12 -10.59
CA VAL A 94 -2.44 -0.70 -10.86
C VAL A 94 -1.35 -0.28 -11.85
N ASN A 95 -1.74 -0.06 -13.10
CA ASN A 95 -0.88 0.54 -14.12
C ASN A 95 -1.20 2.04 -14.18
N GLY A 96 -0.52 2.83 -13.36
CA GLY A 96 -0.62 4.28 -13.40
C GLY A 96 0.25 4.87 -14.52
N PRO A 97 -0.23 5.92 -15.21
CA PRO A 97 0.58 6.68 -16.15
C PRO A 97 1.82 7.23 -15.42
N SER A 98 2.95 7.27 -16.13
CA SER A 98 4.19 7.86 -15.63
C SER A 98 4.41 9.19 -16.32
N SER A 99 4.79 10.24 -15.58
CA SER A 99 5.26 11.51 -16.17
C SER A 99 6.69 11.40 -16.73
N ASP A 100 7.40 10.31 -16.39
CA ASP A 100 8.76 10.03 -16.80
C ASP A 100 8.79 8.85 -17.78
N ARG A 101 9.29 9.10 -18.99
CA ARG A 101 9.47 8.10 -20.06
C ARG A 101 10.44 7.00 -19.66
N GLY A 102 11.57 7.35 -19.04
CA GLY A 102 12.58 6.38 -18.63
C GLY A 102 12.05 5.40 -17.58
N ARG A 103 11.13 5.86 -16.72
CA ARG A 103 10.42 4.98 -15.78
C ARG A 103 9.42 4.05 -16.47
N ALA A 104 8.75 4.48 -17.53
CA ALA A 104 7.86 3.64 -18.33
C ALA A 104 8.66 2.60 -19.14
N GLU A 105 9.75 3.02 -19.79
CA GLU A 105 10.68 2.14 -20.50
C GLU A 105 11.27 1.06 -19.59
N LYS A 106 11.73 1.41 -18.38
CA LYS A 106 12.23 0.43 -17.40
C LYS A 106 11.19 -0.63 -17.02
N LYS A 107 9.89 -0.33 -17.10
CA LYS A 107 8.83 -1.30 -16.79
C LYS A 107 8.62 -2.30 -17.92
N ILE A 108 8.78 -1.87 -19.18
CA ILE A 108 8.58 -2.72 -20.36
C ILE A 108 9.86 -3.39 -20.84
N LYS A 109 11.04 -2.85 -20.50
CA LYS A 109 12.36 -3.38 -20.87
C LYS A 109 12.55 -4.89 -20.63
N PRO A 110 11.99 -5.50 -19.56
CA PRO A 110 12.10 -6.95 -19.35
C PRO A 110 11.22 -7.80 -20.27
N TYR A 111 10.37 -7.20 -21.11
CA TYR A 111 9.37 -7.88 -21.91
C TYR A 111 9.65 -7.68 -23.39
N SER A 112 9.78 -8.78 -24.13
CA SER A 112 10.00 -8.77 -25.58
C SER A 112 8.82 -9.38 -26.32
N LYS A 113 8.58 -8.93 -27.56
CA LYS A 113 7.57 -9.55 -28.42
C LYS A 113 7.91 -11.03 -28.66
N ASN A 114 6.90 -11.90 -28.61
CA ASN A 114 6.98 -13.36 -28.70
C ASN A 114 7.71 -14.06 -27.55
N GLU A 115 8.09 -13.35 -26.49
CA GLU A 115 8.64 -13.97 -25.30
C GLU A 115 7.55 -14.74 -24.53
N GLU A 116 7.93 -15.89 -23.98
CA GLU A 116 7.08 -16.64 -23.05
C GLU A 116 7.39 -16.21 -21.62
N VAL A 117 6.37 -15.70 -20.94
CA VAL A 117 6.45 -15.24 -19.56
C VAL A 117 5.39 -15.94 -18.72
N ASN A 118 5.62 -15.98 -17.40
CA ASN A 118 4.60 -16.49 -16.49
C ASN A 118 3.64 -15.37 -16.12
N CYS A 119 2.34 -15.61 -16.30
CA CYS A 119 1.28 -14.76 -15.79
C CYS A 119 0.58 -15.44 -14.60
N TRP A 120 -0.10 -14.64 -13.80
CA TRP A 120 -0.96 -15.09 -12.71
C TRP A 120 -2.39 -14.73 -13.04
N VAL A 121 -3.26 -15.73 -13.13
CA VAL A 121 -4.68 -15.58 -13.48
C VAL A 121 -5.52 -15.76 -12.23
N ASN A 122 -6.47 -14.85 -12.01
CA ASN A 122 -7.41 -14.98 -10.92
C ASN A 122 -8.40 -16.14 -11.20
N PRO A 123 -8.44 -17.19 -10.34
CA PRO A 123 -9.32 -18.34 -10.56
C PRO A 123 -10.82 -17.97 -10.49
N ASP A 124 -11.17 -16.93 -9.73
CA ASP A 124 -12.55 -16.45 -9.59
C ASP A 124 -12.97 -15.54 -10.76
N ASN A 125 -12.01 -14.90 -11.41
CA ASN A 125 -12.26 -14.03 -12.56
C ASN A 125 -11.11 -14.11 -13.59
N PRO A 126 -11.23 -14.98 -14.60
CA PRO A 126 -10.17 -15.19 -15.59
C PRO A 126 -9.75 -13.94 -16.35
N ASN A 127 -10.59 -12.90 -16.44
CA ASN A 127 -10.24 -11.63 -17.09
C ASN A 127 -9.23 -10.80 -16.29
N GLN A 128 -9.04 -11.11 -15.00
CA GLN A 128 -8.03 -10.47 -14.16
C GLN A 128 -6.73 -11.29 -14.20
N VAL A 129 -5.72 -10.69 -14.82
CA VAL A 129 -4.41 -11.32 -14.99
C VAL A 129 -3.29 -10.33 -14.71
N LEU A 130 -2.17 -10.83 -14.20
CA LEU A 130 -1.00 -10.04 -13.81
C LEU A 130 0.28 -10.71 -14.32
N LEU A 131 1.19 -9.91 -14.88
CA LEU A 131 2.55 -10.37 -15.22
C LEU A 131 3.54 -10.26 -14.06
N LYS A 132 3.24 -9.43 -13.05
CA LYS A 132 4.11 -9.24 -11.90
C LYS A 132 3.33 -8.90 -10.65
N HIS A 133 3.64 -9.60 -9.56
CA HIS A 133 3.12 -9.27 -8.23
C HIS A 133 3.56 -7.87 -7.79
N GLY A 134 2.67 -7.19 -7.06
CA GLY A 134 3.03 -5.99 -6.31
C GLY A 134 4.12 -6.29 -5.29
N THR A 135 4.92 -5.28 -4.94
CA THR A 135 5.92 -5.42 -3.88
C THR A 135 5.24 -5.57 -2.52
N LEU A 136 5.70 -6.50 -1.69
CA LEU A 136 5.27 -6.66 -0.29
C LEU A 136 5.88 -5.61 0.66
N ALA A 137 6.51 -4.57 0.11
CA ALA A 137 7.13 -3.49 0.87
C ALA A 137 6.25 -2.86 1.97
N PRO A 138 4.91 -2.76 1.85
CA PRO A 138 4.08 -2.15 2.89
C PRO A 138 4.19 -2.81 4.27
N LEU A 139 4.49 -4.11 4.34
CA LEU A 139 4.60 -4.80 5.63
C LEU A 139 5.88 -4.44 6.39
N TYR A 140 6.98 -4.15 5.68
CA TYR A 140 8.23 -3.72 6.32
C TYR A 140 8.12 -2.36 6.99
N THR A 141 7.11 -1.57 6.66
CA THR A 141 6.88 -0.26 7.26
C THR A 141 5.88 -0.28 8.41
N ILE A 142 5.28 -1.44 8.76
CA ILE A 142 4.22 -1.50 9.79
C ILE A 142 4.71 -1.19 11.20
N TRP A 143 6.00 -1.41 11.49
CA TRP A 143 6.59 -1.07 12.79
C TRP A 143 6.61 0.44 13.03
N PHE A 144 6.69 1.26 11.98
CA PHE A 144 6.72 2.72 12.10
C PHE A 144 5.39 3.29 12.63
N PRO A 145 4.21 2.97 12.03
CA PRO A 145 2.91 3.28 12.64
C PRO A 145 2.73 2.67 14.04
N GLY A 146 3.29 1.48 14.28
CA GLY A 146 3.25 0.82 15.58
C GLY A 146 3.89 1.66 16.69
N LEU A 147 4.96 2.42 16.40
CA LEU A 147 5.60 3.31 17.37
C LEU A 147 4.66 4.43 17.84
N PHE A 148 3.82 4.97 16.96
CA PHE A 148 2.85 6.01 17.35
C PHE A 148 1.80 5.45 18.30
N VAL A 149 1.33 4.22 18.06
CA VAL A 149 0.39 3.55 18.96
C VAL A 149 1.03 3.31 20.33
N ILE A 150 2.25 2.78 20.38
CA ILE A 150 2.98 2.54 21.63
C ILE A 150 3.25 3.86 22.38
N ALA A 151 3.69 4.90 21.67
CA ALA A 151 3.95 6.21 22.26
C ALA A 151 2.68 6.85 22.83
N GLY A 152 1.58 6.83 22.07
CA GLY A 152 0.29 7.35 22.53
C GLY A 152 -0.24 6.61 23.76
N LEU A 153 -0.16 5.28 23.77
CA LEU A 153 -0.51 4.47 24.95
C LEU A 153 0.39 4.77 26.14
N GLY A 154 1.70 4.94 25.93
CA GLY A 154 2.65 5.30 26.98
C GLY A 154 2.34 6.65 27.63
N ILE A 155 1.94 7.65 26.83
CA ILE A 155 1.51 8.96 27.31
C ILE A 155 0.26 8.82 28.19
N ILE A 156 -0.75 8.06 27.73
CA ILE A 156 -2.00 7.83 28.47
C ILE A 156 -1.72 7.12 29.80
N VAL A 157 -0.97 6.02 29.77
CA VAL A 157 -0.64 5.23 30.97
C VAL A 157 0.14 6.06 31.99
N ASN A 158 1.12 6.85 31.54
CA ASN A 158 1.90 7.73 32.41
C ASN A 158 1.01 8.83 33.03
N ALA A 159 0.12 9.44 32.25
CA ALA A 159 -0.81 10.45 32.73
C ALA A 159 -1.76 9.90 33.81
N VAL A 160 -2.34 8.71 33.57
CA VAL A 160 -3.21 8.03 34.54
C VAL A 160 -2.45 7.66 35.81
N LYS A 161 -1.25 7.05 35.69
CA LYS A 161 -0.42 6.68 36.84
C LYS A 161 -0.09 7.88 37.72
N ARG A 162 0.33 9.00 37.12
CA ARG A 162 0.65 10.24 37.84
C ARG A 162 -0.56 10.79 38.59
N PHE A 163 -1.73 10.83 37.94
CA PHE A 163 -2.96 11.30 38.58
C PHE A 163 -3.41 10.41 39.75
N THR A 164 -3.34 9.08 39.60
CA THR A 164 -3.67 8.16 40.70
C THR A 164 -2.70 8.24 41.87
N ALA A 165 -1.41 8.46 41.60
CA ALA A 165 -0.40 8.63 42.65
C ALA A 165 -0.62 9.92 43.44
N SER A 166 -0.98 11.02 42.77
CA SER A 166 -1.30 12.29 43.42
C SER A 166 -2.52 12.20 44.33
N ARG A 167 -3.58 11.49 43.93
CA ARG A 167 -4.79 11.29 44.76
C ARG A 167 -4.59 10.39 45.97
N LYS A 168 -3.57 9.53 45.97
CA LYS A 168 -3.30 8.60 47.09
C LYS A 168 -2.41 9.23 48.17
N ALA A 169 -1.77 10.35 47.84
CA ALA A 169 -0.90 11.10 48.74
C ALA A 169 -1.65 12.23 49.50
N GLU A 170 -2.92 12.42 49.17
CA GLU A 170 -3.88 13.33 49.82
C GLU A 170 -4.81 12.52 50.74
#